data_AF-A0A2V8ZYI4-F1
#
_entry.id   AF-A0A2V8ZYI4-F1
#
_cell.length_a   1.000
_cell.length_b   1.000
_cell.length_c   1.000
_cell.angle_alpha   90.00
_cell.angle_beta   90.00
_cell.angle_gamma   90.00
#
_symmetry.space_group_name_H-M   'P 1'
#
loop_
_entity.id
_entity.type
_entity.pdbx_description
1 polymer ?
#
loop_
_entity_poly.entity_id
_entity_poly.type
_entity_poly.pdbx_seq_one_letter_code
_entity_poly.pdbx_strand_id
1 'polypeptide(L)' 'MRAGDRLLLYTDGLVEPQNASGESFGDRKLEEVIRKNQSRPPAELLEQMLSEIRAWQPASLPRRTLKARWPRPR' A
#
# COMPACT_ATOMS: atom_id res chain seq x y z
N MET A 1 6.54 -22.46 -9.65
CA MET A 1 6.52 -22.20 -8.20
C MET A 1 6.92 -23.46 -7.48
N ARG A 2 7.85 -23.39 -6.52
CA ARG A 2 8.31 -24.49 -5.67
C ARG A 2 7.76 -24.31 -4.26
N ALA A 3 7.77 -25.37 -3.47
CA ALA A 3 7.48 -25.27 -2.03
C ALA A 3 8.46 -24.27 -1.39
N GLY A 4 7.93 -23.23 -0.75
CA GLY A 4 8.70 -22.12 -0.17
C GLY A 4 8.66 -20.81 -0.98
N ASP A 5 8.17 -20.83 -2.22
CA ASP A 5 7.92 -19.60 -2.99
C ASP A 5 6.75 -18.82 -2.37
N ARG A 6 6.88 -17.48 -2.35
CA ARG A 6 5.86 -16.57 -1.85
C ARG A 6 5.21 -15.82 -2.99
N LEU A 7 3.88 -15.84 -3.03
CA LEU A 7 3.08 -15.04 -3.94
C LEU A 7 2.41 -13.91 -3.16
N LEU A 8 2.64 -12.67 -3.59
CA LEU A 8 1.93 -11.50 -3.09
C LEU A 8 0.90 -11.07 -4.13
N LEU A 9 -0.37 -11.11 -3.77
CA LEU A 9 -1.48 -10.59 -4.57
C LEU A 9 -1.98 -9.32 -3.89
N TYR A 10 -1.99 -8.22 -4.63
CA TYR A 10 -2.45 -6.94 -4.13
C TYR A 10 -3.26 -6.21 -5.19
N THR A 11 -4.14 -5.33 -4.74
CA THR A 11 -4.86 -4.38 -5.59
C THR A 11 -4.01 -3.14 -5.80
N ASP A 12 -4.25 -2.43 -6.90
CA ASP A 12 -3.68 -1.11 -7.19
C ASP A 12 -3.68 -0.15 -5.99
N GLY A 13 -4.77 -0.12 -5.22
CA GLY A 13 -4.90 0.70 -4.02
C GLY A 13 -3.83 0.48 -2.93
N LEU A 14 -3.04 -0.61 -2.98
CA LEU A 14 -1.94 -0.85 -2.03
C LEU A 14 -0.74 0.08 -2.29
N VAL A 15 -0.45 0.37 -3.55
CA VAL A 15 0.76 1.12 -3.97
C VAL A 15 0.47 2.57 -4.35
N GLU A 16 -0.79 2.92 -4.52
CA GLU A 16 -1.28 4.29 -4.78
C GLU A 16 -0.94 5.34 -3.70
N PRO A 17 -0.91 5.03 -2.38
CA PRO A 17 -0.70 6.04 -1.36
C PRO A 17 0.60 6.83 -1.55
N GLN A 18 0.53 8.14 -1.36
CA GLN A 18 1.67 9.05 -1.49
C GLN A 18 2.20 9.50 -0.12
N ASN A 19 3.50 9.73 -0.04
CA ASN A 19 4.12 10.38 1.12
C ASN A 19 3.89 11.90 1.12
N ALA A 20 4.43 12.58 2.14
CA ALA A 20 4.35 14.04 2.26
C ALA A 20 4.99 14.81 1.08
N SER A 21 5.93 14.19 0.37
CA SER A 21 6.58 14.75 -0.83
C SER A 21 5.80 14.48 -2.12
N GLY A 22 4.66 13.78 -2.05
CA GLY A 22 3.87 13.38 -3.22
C GLY A 22 4.40 12.14 -3.94
N GLU A 23 5.37 11.43 -3.37
CA GLU A 23 5.88 10.19 -3.96
C GLU A 23 4.98 9.01 -3.58
N SER A 24 4.47 8.32 -4.60
CA SER A 24 3.72 7.06 -4.42
C SER A 24 4.60 6.02 -3.74
N PHE A 25 4.00 5.16 -2.92
CA PHE A 25 4.66 3.97 -2.39
C PHE A 25 5.22 3.13 -3.55
N GLY A 26 4.37 2.79 -4.53
CA GLY A 26 4.80 2.18 -5.78
C GLY A 26 5.51 0.82 -5.63
N ASP A 27 5.93 0.25 -6.76
CA ASP A 27 6.57 -1.07 -6.78
C ASP A 27 7.97 -1.07 -6.18
N ARG A 28 8.74 0.03 -6.35
CA ARG A 28 10.09 0.14 -5.80
C ARG A 28 10.11 0.05 -4.28
N LYS A 29 9.20 0.75 -3.59
CA LYS A 29 9.14 0.70 -2.13
C LYS A 29 8.59 -0.64 -1.66
N LEU A 30 7.60 -1.19 -2.38
CA LEU A 30 7.07 -2.52 -2.12
C LEU A 30 8.17 -3.58 -2.17
N GLU A 31 9.01 -3.58 -3.21
CA GLU A 31 10.15 -4.48 -3.33
C GLU A 31 11.14 -4.30 -2.17
N GLU A 32 11.46 -3.07 -1.79
CA GLU A 32 12.35 -2.77 -0.66
C GLU A 32 11.82 -3.37 0.65
N VAL A 33 10.52 -3.20 0.93
CA VAL A 33 9.88 -3.74 2.15
C VAL A 33 9.87 -5.25 2.14
N ILE A 34 9.54 -5.88 1.01
CA ILE A 34 9.54 -7.36 0.88
C ILE A 34 10.95 -7.90 1.11
N ARG A 35 11.97 -7.31 0.47
CA ARG A 35 13.37 -7.75 0.61
C ARG A 35 13.88 -7.61 2.04
N LYS A 36 13.56 -6.50 2.72
CA LYS A 36 13.91 -6.28 4.14
C LYS A 36 13.27 -7.29 5.08
N ASN A 37 12.11 -7.83 4.73
CA ASN A 37 11.31 -8.68 5.59
C ASN A 37 11.19 -10.13 5.07
N GLN A 38 12.03 -10.52 4.11
CA GLN A 38 11.96 -11.83 3.47
C GLN A 38 12.18 -13.01 4.44
N SER A 39 12.85 -12.82 5.57
CA SER A 39 13.05 -13.89 6.55
C SER A 39 11.82 -14.12 7.44
N ARG A 40 10.84 -13.21 7.43
CA ARG A 40 9.68 -13.29 8.30
C ARG A 40 8.63 -14.31 7.81
N PRO A 41 7.85 -14.90 8.72
CA PRO A 41 6.63 -15.61 8.37
C PRO A 41 5.66 -14.72 7.57
N PRO A 42 4.84 -15.29 6.68
CA PRO A 42 3.93 -14.51 5.82
C PRO A 42 2.99 -13.56 6.58
N ALA A 43 2.46 -13.98 7.73
CA ALA A 43 1.58 -13.16 8.55
C ALA A 43 2.30 -11.92 9.11
N GLU A 44 3.52 -12.09 9.61
CA GLU A 44 4.33 -10.98 10.11
C GLU A 44 4.80 -10.04 8.99
N LEU A 45 5.11 -10.60 7.81
CA LEU A 45 5.44 -9.80 6.63
C LEU A 45 4.26 -8.90 6.24
N LEU A 46 3.03 -9.44 6.21
CA LEU A 46 1.83 -8.68 5.90
C LEU A 46 1.59 -7.55 6.91
N GLU A 47 1.69 -7.85 8.21
CA GLU A 47 1.56 -6.84 9.27
C GLU A 47 2.60 -5.73 9.14
N GLN A 48 3.86 -6.09 8.89
CA GLN A 48 4.93 -5.12 8.68
C GLN A 48 4.67 -4.27 7.43
N MET A 49 4.27 -4.89 6.31
CA MET A 49 3.96 -4.17 5.07
C MET A 49 2.84 -3.14 5.28
N LEU A 50 1.75 -3.53 5.95
CA LEU A 50 0.66 -2.62 6.26
C LEU A 50 1.11 -1.48 7.17
N SER A 51 2.02 -1.75 8.12
CA SER A 51 2.61 -0.74 8.98
C SER A 51 3.44 0.28 8.20
N GLU A 52 4.30 -0.20 7.29
CA GLU A 52 5.13 0.65 6.41
C GLU A 52 4.27 1.55 5.52
N ILE A 53 3.19 1.03 4.95
CA ILE A 53 2.27 1.81 4.10
C ILE A 53 1.56 2.90 4.93
N ARG A 54 1.12 2.57 6.15
CA ARG A 54 0.52 3.56 7.06
C ARG A 54 1.51 4.64 7.48
N ALA A 55 2.76 4.27 7.74
CA ALA A 55 3.82 5.20 8.11
C ALA A 55 4.32 6.05 6.92
N TRP A 56 4.19 5.53 5.70
CA TRP A 56 4.52 6.25 4.47
C TRP A 56 3.57 7.41 4.21
N GLN A 57 2.28 7.22 4.52
CA GLN A 57 1.28 8.26 4.37
C GLN A 57 1.54 9.41 5.36
N PRO A 58 1.36 10.67 4.93
CA PRO A 58 1.43 11.80 5.86
C PRO A 58 0.33 11.67 6.92
N ALA A 59 0.63 12.08 8.15
CA ALA A 59 -0.30 12.02 9.30
C ALA A 59 -1.62 12.79 9.08
N SER A 60 -1.70 13.60 8.02
CA SER A 60 -2.81 14.47 7.67
C SER A 60 -3.23 14.31 6.21
N LEU A 61 -3.73 13.13 5.81
CA LEU A 61 -4.65 13.07 4.68
C LEU A 61 -6.05 13.36 5.21
N PRO A 62 -6.63 14.58 5.01
CA PRO A 62 -8.06 14.74 5.19
C PRO A 62 -8.69 13.74 4.22
N ARG A 63 -9.41 12.77 4.77
CA ARG A 63 -10.19 11.77 4.05
C ARG A 63 -10.89 12.50 2.90
N ARG A 64 -10.40 12.32 1.67
CA ARG A 64 -10.94 13.02 0.49
C ARG A 64 -12.30 12.41 0.21
N THR A 65 -13.30 12.89 0.94
CA THR A 65 -14.69 12.58 0.70
C THR A 65 -15.00 13.18 -0.66
N LEU A 66 -15.00 12.31 -1.68
CA LEU A 66 -15.61 12.62 -2.96
C LEU A 66 -17.10 12.85 -2.67
N LYS A 67 -17.48 14.08 -2.34
CA LYS A 67 -18.86 14.56 -2.57
C LYS A 67 -19.01 14.72 -4.07
N ALA A 68 -19.05 13.61 -4.80
CA ALA A 68 -19.57 13.59 -6.15
C ALA A 68 -21.07 13.86 -6.04
N ARG A 69 -21.45 15.14 -6.13
CA ARG A 69 -22.84 15.55 -6.23
C ARG A 69 -23.31 15.14 -7.63
N TRP A 70 -23.82 13.92 -7.76
CA TRP A 70 -24.34 13.40 -9.03
C TRP A 70 -25.48 14.30 -9.53
N PRO A 71 -25.33 15.05 -10.64
CA PRO A 71 -26.43 15.81 -11.19
C PRO A 71 -27.44 14.84 -11.79
N ARG A 72 -28.71 14.94 -11.40
CA ARG A 72 -29.78 14.13 -12.00
C ARG A 72 -29.99 14.57 -13.47
N PRO A 73 -30.07 13.64 -14.43
CA PRO A 73 -30.53 13.97 -15.77
C PRO A 73 -32.02 14.35 -15.74
N ARG A 74 -32.41 15.29 -16.62
CA ARG A 74 -33.80 15.74 -16.80
C ARG A 74 -34.65 14.65 -17.44
#